data_AF-A0A9X6QA37-F1
#
_entry.id   AF-A0A9X6QA37-F1
#
_cell.length_a   1.000
_cell.length_b   1.000
_cell.length_c   1.000
_cell.angle_alpha   90.00
_cell.angle_beta   90.00
_cell.angle_gamma   90.00
#
_symmetry.space_group_name_H-M   'P 1'
#
loop_
_entity.id
_entity.type
_entity.pdbx_description
1 polymer ?
#
loop_
_entity_poly.entity_id
_entity_poly.type
_entity_poly.pdbx_seq_one_letter_code
_entity_poly.pdbx_strand_id
1 'polypeptide(L)' 'MSQVPGFLKFVLAKERRYVYLVVAEKKNKKVHTHMVYRFGSLEKALETMYEMRGDFENLFPLELKERGYD' A
#
# COMPACT_ATOMS: atom_id res chain seq x y z
N MET A 1 -8.35 -13.73 11.34
CA MET A 1 -8.83 -12.35 11.11
C MET A 1 -9.08 -12.20 9.62
N SER A 2 -10.23 -11.70 9.16
CA SER A 2 -10.43 -11.54 7.71
C SER A 2 -9.74 -10.27 7.23
N GLN A 3 -8.76 -10.41 6.35
CA GLN A 3 -8.07 -9.28 5.73
C GLN A 3 -9.08 -8.45 4.93
N VAL A 4 -9.06 -7.12 5.11
CA VAL A 4 -9.80 -6.23 4.22
C VAL A 4 -8.94 -6.02 2.97
N PRO A 5 -9.43 -6.38 1.77
CA PRO A 5 -8.65 -6.27 0.55
C PRO A 5 -8.27 -4.80 0.32
N GLY A 6 -6.96 -4.56 0.30
CA GLY A 6 -6.38 -3.27 -0.08
C GLY A 6 -6.07 -3.22 -1.57
N PHE A 7 -5.89 -2.02 -2.11
CA PHE A 7 -5.42 -1.82 -3.47
C PHE A 7 -4.40 -0.68 -3.53
N LEU A 8 -3.57 -0.68 -4.58
CA LEU A 8 -2.61 0.40 -4.80
C LEU A 8 -3.31 1.63 -5.37
N LYS A 9 -3.09 2.78 -4.73
CA LYS A 9 -3.55 4.09 -5.20
C LYS A 9 -2.35 4.93 -5.65
N PHE A 10 -2.44 5.42 -6.87
CA PHE A 10 -1.47 6.32 -7.47
C PHE A 10 -1.98 7.76 -7.36
N VAL A 11 -1.20 8.64 -6.73
CA VAL A 11 -1.57 10.04 -6.55
C VAL A 11 -0.50 10.95 -7.15
N LEU A 12 -0.92 11.88 -8.00
CA LEU A 12 -0.05 12.93 -8.52
C LEU A 12 -0.02 14.11 -7.54
N ALA A 13 1.16 14.49 -7.07
CA ALA A 13 1.36 15.64 -6.20
C ALA A 13 2.67 16.34 -6.54
N LYS A 14 2.62 17.65 -6.81
CA LYS A 14 3.79 18.47 -7.17
C LYS A 14 4.64 17.80 -8.26
N GLU A 15 3.99 17.41 -9.37
CA GLU A 15 4.60 16.74 -10.53
C GLU A 15 5.20 15.35 -10.28
N ARG A 16 5.12 14.83 -9.05
CA ARG A 16 5.60 13.48 -8.70
C ARG A 16 4.41 12.55 -8.47
N ARG A 17 4.52 11.32 -8.96
CA ARG A 17 3.54 10.26 -8.70
C ARG A 17 3.96 9.50 -7.45
N TYR A 18 3.02 9.28 -6.54
CA TYR A 18 3.22 8.54 -5.30
C TYR A 18 2.32 7.31 -5.27
N VAL A 19 2.80 6.26 -4.60
CA VAL A 19 2.11 4.97 -4.47
C VAL A 19 1.79 4.70 -3.00
N TYR A 20 0.55 4.30 -2.76
CA TYR A 20 0.01 4.01 -1.44
C TYR A 20 -0.77 2.70 -1.47
N LEU A 21 -0.70 1.92 -0.40
CA LEU A 21 -1.71 0.89 -0.12
C LEU A 21 -2.90 1.57 0.57
N VAL A 22 -4.10 1.38 0.02
CA VAL A 22 -5.34 1.90 0.61
C VAL A 22 -6.37 0.82 0.77
N VAL A 23 -7.23 0.97 1.76
CA VAL A 23 -8.40 0.11 1.99
C VAL A 23 -9.67 0.93 1.78
N ALA A 24 -10.66 0.33 1.12
CA ALA A 24 -11.97 0.93 0.96
C ALA A 24 -12.89 0.48 2.09
N GLU A 25 -13.45 1.45 2.82
CA GLU A 25 -14.48 1.23 3.82
C GLU A 25 -15.80 1.86 3.37
N LYS A 26 -16.89 1.09 3.41
CA LYS A 26 -18.22 1.59 3.08
C LYS A 26 -18.90 2.05 4.37
N LYS A 27 -19.04 3.37 4.54
CA LYS A 27 -19.74 3.98 5.68
C LYS A 27 -20.90 4.82 5.17
N ASN A 28 -22.11 4.58 5.67
CA ASN A 28 -23.32 5.33 5.32
C ASN A 28 -23.55 5.47 3.79
N LYS A 29 -23.48 4.34 3.06
CA LYS A 29 -23.59 4.26 1.59
C LYS A 29 -22.49 5.01 0.80
N LYS A 30 -21.52 5.65 1.45
CA LYS A 30 -20.35 6.27 0.82
C LYS A 30 -19.11 5.41 1.02
N VAL A 31 -18.30 5.28 -0.03
CA VAL A 31 -17.00 4.61 0.03
C VAL A 31 -15.94 5.63 0.42
N HIS A 32 -15.24 5.37 1.53
CA HIS A 32 -14.09 6.15 1.97
C HIS A 32 -12.84 5.29 1.82
N THR A 33 -11.75 5.87 1.31
CA THR A 33 -10.47 5.17 1.20
C THR A 33 -9.53 5.64 2.31
N HIS A 34 -9.03 4.72 3.11
CA HIS A 34 -8.05 4.98 4.16
C HIS A 34 -6.67 4.50 3.71
N MET A 35 -5.64 5.33 3.90
CA MET A 35 -4.26 4.97 3.59
C MET A 35 -3.72 4.04 4.68
N VAL A 36 -3.24 2.87 4.27
CA VAL A 36 -2.66 1.84 5.14
C VAL A 36 -1.15 1.96 5.18
N TYR A 37 -0.53 2.16 4.02
CA TYR A 37 0.94 2.24 3.90
C TYR A 37 1.36 3.14 2.73
N ARG A 38 2.54 3.76 2.84
CA ARG A 38 3.13 4.64 1.83
C ARG A 38 4.41 4.03 1.30
N PHE A 39 4.40 3.61 0.03
CA PHE A 39 5.60 3.14 -0.65
C PHE A 39 6.52 4.29 -1.08
N GLY A 40 5.97 5.49 -1.28
CA GLY A 40 6.75 6.68 -1.63
C GLY A 40 6.51 7.13 -3.07
N SER A 41 7.51 7.77 -3.68
CA SER A 41 7.45 8.13 -5.11
C SER A 41 7.37 6.87 -5.96
N LEU A 42 6.84 6.97 -7.19
CA LEU A 42 6.67 5.83 -8.08
C LEU A 42 7.98 5.08 -8.30
N GLU A 43 9.06 5.79 -8.60
CA GLU A 43 10.39 5.19 -8.82
C GLU A 43 10.84 4.36 -7.61
N LYS A 44 10.81 4.96 -6.42
CA LYS A 44 11.17 4.29 -5.16
C LYS A 44 10.23 3.13 -4.85
N ALA A 45 8.94 3.30 -5.07
CA ALA A 45 7.95 2.26 -4.85
C ALA A 45 8.20 1.03 -5.74
N LEU A 46 8.52 1.25 -7.02
CA LEU A 46 8.83 0.18 -7.96
C LEU A 46 10.13 -0.54 -7.59
N GLU A 47 11.18 0.20 -7.24
CA GLU A 47 12.45 -0.36 -6.77
C GLU A 47 12.25 -1.23 -5.53
N THR A 48 11.61 -0.69 -4.49
CA THR A 48 11.34 -1.46 -3.26
C THR A 48 10.45 -2.68 -3.54
N MET A 49 9.41 -2.57 -4.36
CA MET A 49 8.57 -3.71 -4.74
C MET A 49 9.35 -4.78 -5.51
N TYR A 50 10.29 -4.38 -6.34
CA TYR A 50 11.16 -5.29 -7.08
C TYR A 50 12.15 -6.01 -6.15
N GLU A 51 12.74 -5.30 -5.20
CA GLU A 51 13.62 -5.90 -4.18
C GLU A 51 12.86 -6.87 -3.26
N MET A 52 11.68 -6.48 -2.77
CA MET A 52 10.79 -7.34 -1.97
C MET A 52 10.42 -8.64 -2.68
N ARG A 53 10.35 -8.63 -4.02
CA ARG A 53 10.12 -9.87 -4.80
C ARG A 53 11.27 -10.87 -4.62
N GLY A 54 12.50 -10.39 -4.42
CA GLY A 54 13.69 -11.23 -4.23
C GLY A 54 13.87 -11.73 -2.80
N ASP A 55 13.49 -10.94 -1.80
CA ASP A 55 13.61 -11.28 -0.38
C ASP A 55 12.40 -10.79 0.43
N PHE A 56 11.26 -11.45 0.23
CA PHE A 56 10.00 -11.03 0.83
C PHE A 56 10.02 -11.12 2.36
N GLU A 57 10.52 -12.22 2.92
CA GLU A 57 10.46 -12.46 4.37
C GLU A 57 11.22 -11.41 5.19
N ASN A 58 12.32 -10.85 4.63
CA ASN A 58 13.13 -9.86 5.33
C ASN A 58 12.79 -8.42 4.94
N LEU A 59 12.32 -8.17 3.71
CA LEU A 59 12.08 -6.81 3.21
C LEU A 59 10.61 -6.37 3.31
N PHE A 60 9.67 -7.30 3.47
CA PHE A 60 8.27 -6.93 3.57
C PHE A 60 8.00 -6.11 4.86
N PRO A 61 7.30 -4.97 4.77
CA PRO A 61 7.07 -4.11 5.92
C PRO A 61 6.36 -4.84 7.06
N LEU A 62 6.95 -4.83 8.26
CA LEU A 62 6.39 -5.45 9.46
C LEU A 62 4.96 -4.94 9.75
N GLU A 63 4.71 -3.64 9.54
CA GLU A 63 3.40 -3.04 9.77
C GLU A 63 2.30 -3.55 8.82
N LEU A 64 2.68 -4.06 7.64
CA LEU A 64 1.76 -4.73 6.73
C LEU A 64 1.53 -6.18 7.17
N LYS A 65 2.59 -6.88 7.58
CA LYS A 65 2.54 -8.25 8.13
C LYS A 65 1.65 -8.33 9.38
N GLU A 66 1.78 -7.37 10.30
CA GLU A 66 0.95 -7.26 11.50
C GLU A 66 -0.53 -7.00 11.19
N ARG A 67 -0.83 -6.38 10.04
CA ARG A 67 -2.19 -6.16 9.54
C ARG A 67 -2.72 -7.36 8.73
N GLY A 68 -1.93 -8.43 8.60
CA GLY A 68 -2.30 -9.65 7.88
C GLY A 68 -2.20 -9.51 6.36
N TYR A 69 -1.34 -8.61 5.85
CA TYR A 69 -0.93 -8.63 4.45
C TYR A 69 0.28 -9.56 4.28
N ASP A 70 0.32 -10.25 3.15
CA ASP A 70 1.37 -11.16 2.67
C ASP A 70 1.59 -11.02 1.15
#